data_AF-A0A1G3AJJ9-F1
#
_entry.id   AF-A0A1G3AJJ9-F1
#
_cell.length_a   1.000
_cell.length_b   1.000
_cell.length_c   1.000
_cell.angle_alpha   90.00
_cell.angle_beta   90.00
_cell.angle_gamma   90.00
#
_symmetry.space_group_name_H-M   'P 1'
#
loop_
_entity.id
_entity.type
_entity.pdbx_description
1 polymer ?
#
loop_
_entity_poly.entity_id
_entity_poly.type
_entity_poly.pdbx_seq_one_letter_code
_entity_poly.pdbx_strand_id
1 'polypeptide(L)'
;MGRRKGNEGDAVSLFPFMSILVCLIGSLTLMITIQMSGQANSEQSQEEIERYRKYTELKAVMEQDQAELESLKRLLAQAEKAHEEIRLAAQEAALLEKKQQDELQRVGAAGFDKLLAESARLRNRLTEIEADLPKLQKTVEELEKEIQRRKAGPEEAVVQIRPGGSGLDIVPTFVECTAGSVVVLEGKEPLRIRTADLNKEGGDFHKLLDRVAGTPKGQIILLVRPDAVGTFNVARDVARTHFGPNGYCKTGKLPVPTQGKIDLNVFRR
;
A
#
# COMPACT_ATOMS: atom_id res chain seq x y z
N MET A 1 40.42 -83.38 39.45
CA MET A 1 39.00 -83.01 39.58
C MET A 1 38.91 -81.72 40.37
N GLY A 2 38.55 -80.62 39.71
CA GLY A 2 38.46 -79.30 40.31
C GLY A 2 37.04 -78.99 40.76
N ARG A 3 36.91 -78.34 41.93
CA ARG A 3 35.67 -77.67 42.34
C ARG A 3 36.04 -76.34 43.00
N ARG A 4 35.94 -75.25 42.22
CA ARG A 4 35.86 -73.88 42.74
C ARG A 4 34.40 -73.57 43.02
N LYS A 5 34.10 -73.13 44.23
CA LYS A 5 32.79 -72.67 44.67
C LYS A 5 32.71 -71.17 44.34
N GLY A 6 31.98 -70.81 43.29
CA GLY A 6 31.68 -69.41 42.94
C GLY A 6 30.49 -68.92 43.78
N ASN A 7 30.64 -67.73 44.34
CA ASN A 7 29.64 -67.08 45.19
C ASN A 7 28.47 -66.58 44.31
N GLU A 8 27.27 -67.13 44.48
CA GLU A 8 26.03 -66.63 43.86
C GLU A 8 25.53 -65.42 44.66
N GLY A 9 26.07 -64.25 44.33
CA GLY A 9 25.51 -62.96 44.75
C GLY A 9 24.46 -62.50 43.74
N ASP A 10 23.20 -62.57 44.14
CA ASP A 10 22.08 -61.67 43.80
C ASP A 10 22.13 -61.00 42.40
N ALA A 11 21.89 -61.78 41.35
CA ALA A 11 21.67 -61.24 40.01
C ALA A 11 20.19 -60.84 39.86
N VAL A 12 19.86 -59.59 40.21
CA VAL A 12 18.55 -59.00 39.91
C VAL A 12 18.35 -59.04 38.39
N SER A 13 17.35 -59.79 37.95
CA SER A 13 17.07 -60.03 36.54
C SER A 13 16.75 -58.71 35.84
N LEU A 14 17.65 -58.24 34.96
CA LEU A 14 17.53 -57.01 34.17
C LEU A 14 16.55 -57.10 33.00
N PHE A 15 16.05 -58.31 32.71
CA PHE A 15 15.14 -58.58 31.59
C PHE A 15 13.77 -57.88 31.68
N PRO A 16 13.10 -57.78 32.84
CA PRO A 16 11.80 -57.11 32.94
C PRO A 16 11.91 -55.57 32.87
N PHE A 17 13.02 -55.00 33.34
CA PHE A 17 13.17 -53.54 33.44
C PHE A 17 13.39 -52.88 32.08
N MET A 18 14.18 -53.52 31.21
CA MET A 18 14.42 -53.05 29.84
C MET A 18 13.14 -53.08 29.00
N SER A 19 12.29 -54.11 29.15
CA SER A 19 11.03 -54.21 28.43
C SER A 19 10.03 -53.12 28.81
N ILE A 20 9.97 -52.74 30.10
CA ILE A 20 9.10 -51.66 30.57
C ILE A 20 9.58 -50.29 30.06
N LEU A 21 10.90 -50.04 30.04
CA LEU A 21 11.48 -48.81 29.53
C LEU A 21 11.24 -48.61 28.03
N VAL A 22 11.41 -49.66 27.22
CA VAL A 22 11.15 -49.59 25.77
C VAL A 22 9.67 -49.31 25.49
N CYS A 23 8.77 -49.91 26.28
CA CYS A 23 7.34 -49.70 26.14
C CYS A 23 6.91 -48.26 26.50
N LEU A 24 7.50 -47.68 27.57
CA LEU A 24 7.27 -46.30 27.97
C LEU A 24 7.77 -45.29 26.94
N ILE A 25 8.97 -45.50 26.39
CA ILE A 25 9.51 -44.63 25.34
C ILE A 25 8.64 -44.73 24.07
N GLY A 26 8.19 -45.94 23.71
CA GLY A 26 7.30 -46.18 22.59
C GLY A 26 5.95 -45.47 22.71
N SER A 27 5.29 -45.55 23.86
CA SER A 27 4.00 -44.88 24.07
C SER A 27 4.14 -43.35 24.10
N LEU A 28 5.22 -42.82 24.68
CA LEU A 28 5.47 -41.38 24.72
C LEU A 28 5.76 -40.82 23.32
N THR A 29 6.56 -41.52 22.52
CA THR A 29 6.86 -41.13 21.13
C THR A 29 5.64 -41.14 20.23
N LEU A 30 4.75 -42.12 20.38
CA LEU A 30 3.47 -42.18 19.65
C LEU A 30 2.52 -41.03 20.05
N MET A 31 2.48 -40.67 21.32
CA MET A 31 1.64 -39.55 21.79
C MET A 31 2.13 -38.21 21.24
N ILE A 32 3.45 -38.00 21.21
CA ILE A 32 4.07 -36.78 20.67
C ILE A 32 3.82 -36.63 19.17
N THR A 33 3.94 -37.70 18.38
CA THR A 33 3.73 -37.63 16.92
C THR A 33 2.29 -37.31 16.54
N ILE A 34 1.31 -37.81 17.30
CA ILE A 34 -0.11 -37.50 17.12
C ILE A 34 -0.39 -36.03 17.44
N GLN A 35 0.14 -35.51 18.55
CA GLN A 35 -0.05 -34.10 18.94
C GLN A 35 0.64 -33.13 17.97
N MET A 36 1.82 -33.48 17.47
CA MET A 36 2.56 -32.67 16.49
C MET A 36 1.85 -32.65 15.12
N SER A 37 1.19 -33.75 14.74
CA SER A 37 0.40 -33.82 13.50
C SER A 37 -0.91 -33.02 13.60
N GLY A 38 -1.50 -32.90 14.79
CA GLY A 38 -2.74 -32.14 15.04
C GLY A 38 -2.56 -30.62 15.04
N GLN A 39 -1.37 -30.11 15.33
CA GLN A 39 -1.09 -28.66 15.33
C GLN A 39 -0.54 -28.11 14.00
N ALA A 40 -0.03 -28.97 13.12
CA ALA A 40 0.82 -28.52 12.01
C ALA A 40 0.15 -28.33 10.65
N ASN A 41 -1.08 -28.83 10.39
CA ASN A 41 -1.44 -29.12 8.99
C ASN A 41 -2.78 -28.61 8.42
N SER A 42 -3.74 -28.13 9.22
CA SER A 42 -5.07 -27.77 8.65
C SER A 42 -5.31 -26.27 8.53
N GLU A 43 -5.01 -25.47 9.56
CA GLU A 43 -5.41 -24.05 9.59
C GLU A 43 -4.38 -23.12 8.91
N GLN A 44 -3.08 -23.35 9.12
CA GLN A 44 -2.03 -22.53 8.48
C GLN A 44 -1.97 -22.71 6.95
N SER A 45 -2.18 -23.94 6.47
CA SER A 45 -2.15 -24.26 5.04
C SER A 45 -3.30 -23.60 4.26
N GLN A 46 -4.51 -23.54 4.82
CA GLN A 46 -5.65 -22.90 4.16
C GLN A 46 -5.50 -21.38 4.08
N GLU A 47 -5.05 -20.73 5.15
CA GLU A 47 -4.83 -19.27 5.15
C GLU A 47 -3.73 -18.85 4.17
N GLU A 48 -2.65 -19.63 4.03
CA GLU A 48 -1.57 -19.37 3.08
C GLU A 48 -2.04 -19.49 1.63
N ILE A 49 -2.85 -20.51 1.32
CA ILE A 49 -3.45 -20.71 -0.01
C ILE A 49 -4.40 -19.55 -0.34
N GLU A 50 -5.25 -19.13 0.60
CA GLU A 50 -6.16 -17.99 0.39
C GLU A 50 -5.40 -16.67 0.20
N ARG A 51 -4.31 -16.46 0.94
CA ARG A 51 -3.45 -15.28 0.77
C ARG A 51 -2.79 -15.23 -0.60
N TYR A 52 -2.28 -16.38 -1.07
CA TYR A 52 -1.68 -16.48 -2.39
C TYR A 52 -2.70 -16.25 -3.52
N ARG A 53 -3.93 -16.77 -3.37
CA ARG A 53 -5.03 -16.51 -4.32
C ARG A 53 -5.39 -15.03 -4.37
N LYS A 54 -5.62 -14.40 -3.22
CA LYS A 54 -5.92 -12.95 -3.14
C LYS A 54 -4.80 -12.09 -3.73
N TYR A 55 -3.54 -12.45 -3.48
CA TYR A 55 -2.40 -11.75 -4.08
C TYR A 55 -2.37 -11.89 -5.60
N THR A 56 -2.67 -13.07 -6.12
CA THR A 56 -2.69 -13.34 -7.57
C THR A 56 -3.83 -12.59 -8.26
N GLU A 57 -5.03 -12.59 -7.67
CA GLU A 57 -6.18 -11.82 -8.16
C GLU A 57 -5.89 -10.31 -8.16
N LEU A 58 -5.36 -9.79 -7.05
CA LEU A 58 -5.01 -8.38 -6.94
C LEU A 58 -3.95 -7.97 -7.96
N LYS A 59 -2.95 -8.81 -8.20
CA LYS A 59 -1.92 -8.56 -9.21
C LYS A 59 -2.50 -8.52 -10.62
N ALA A 60 -3.43 -9.43 -10.94
CA ALA A 60 -4.09 -9.43 -12.24
C ALA A 60 -4.92 -8.16 -12.47
N VAL A 61 -5.63 -7.67 -11.44
CA VAL A 61 -6.37 -6.40 -11.50
C VAL A 61 -5.42 -5.22 -11.73
N MET A 62 -4.29 -5.17 -11.01
CA MET A 62 -3.30 -4.10 -11.20
C MET A 62 -2.69 -4.08 -12.61
N GLU A 63 -2.44 -5.26 -13.20
CA GLU A 63 -1.95 -5.37 -14.58
C GLU A 63 -3.02 -4.90 -15.59
N GLN A 64 -4.30 -5.23 -15.36
CA GLN A 64 -5.41 -4.71 -16.18
C GLN A 64 -5.55 -3.19 -16.05
N ASP A 65 -5.56 -2.66 -14.83
CA ASP A 65 -5.65 -1.22 -14.58
C ASP A 65 -4.49 -0.47 -15.24
N GLN A 66 -3.26 -1.00 -15.19
CA GLN A 66 -2.12 -0.41 -15.87
C GLN A 66 -2.29 -0.40 -17.40
N ALA A 67 -2.77 -1.50 -17.99
CA ALA A 67 -3.02 -1.57 -19.43
C ALA A 67 -4.12 -0.58 -19.87
N GLU A 68 -5.19 -0.45 -19.07
CA GLU A 68 -6.24 0.54 -19.32
C GLU A 68 -5.69 1.97 -19.22
N LEU A 69 -4.88 2.27 -18.21
CA LEU A 69 -4.28 3.59 -18.02
C LEU A 69 -3.36 3.97 -19.19
N GLU A 70 -2.59 3.02 -19.72
CA GLU A 70 -1.82 3.24 -20.95
C GLU A 70 -2.71 3.50 -22.17
N SER A 71 -3.80 2.75 -22.32
CA SER A 71 -4.74 2.94 -23.42
C SER A 71 -5.41 4.32 -23.38
N LEU A 72 -5.81 4.77 -22.19
CA LEU A 72 -6.40 6.09 -21.95
C LEU A 72 -5.39 7.20 -22.25
N LYS A 73 -4.12 7.04 -21.83
CA LYS A 73 -3.06 8.01 -22.15
C LYS A 73 -2.84 8.14 -23.65
N ARG A 74 -2.92 7.03 -24.40
CA ARG A 74 -2.82 7.06 -25.88
C ARG A 74 -3.99 7.80 -26.51
N LEU A 75 -5.22 7.54 -26.04
CA LEU A 75 -6.42 8.24 -26.51
C LEU A 75 -6.33 9.74 -26.23
N LEU A 76 -5.85 10.13 -25.05
CA LEU A 76 -5.69 11.54 -24.69
C LEU A 76 -4.68 12.24 -25.61
N ALA A 77 -3.53 11.60 -25.88
CA ALA A 77 -2.53 12.13 -26.81
C ALA A 77 -3.06 12.23 -28.26
N GLN A 78 -3.94 11.31 -28.69
CA GLN A 78 -4.60 11.40 -29.99
C GLN A 78 -5.61 12.55 -30.04
N ALA A 79 -6.40 12.73 -28.98
CA ALA A 79 -7.37 13.82 -28.88
C ALA A 79 -6.68 15.19 -28.87
N GLU A 80 -5.55 15.34 -28.15
CA GLU A 80 -4.75 16.57 -28.15
C GLU A 80 -4.18 16.89 -29.53
N LYS A 81 -3.66 15.89 -30.26
CA LYS A 81 -3.19 16.06 -31.64
C LYS A 81 -4.31 16.49 -32.57
N ALA A 82 -5.46 15.81 -32.51
CA ALA A 82 -6.62 16.16 -33.32
C ALA A 82 -7.12 17.58 -33.00
N HIS A 83 -7.11 17.98 -31.74
CA HIS A 83 -7.47 19.34 -31.33
C HIS A 83 -6.52 20.38 -31.93
N GLU A 84 -5.21 20.10 -31.92
CA GLU A 84 -4.22 21.02 -32.51
C GLU A 84 -4.33 21.08 -34.03
N GLU A 85 -4.57 19.96 -34.71
CA GLU A 85 -4.86 19.91 -36.15
C GLU A 85 -6.12 20.72 -36.51
N ILE A 86 -7.19 20.56 -35.74
CA ILE A 86 -8.43 21.35 -35.91
C ILE A 86 -8.14 22.85 -35.70
N ARG A 87 -7.33 23.21 -34.70
CA ARG A 87 -6.96 24.60 -34.44
C ARG A 87 -6.19 25.21 -35.61
N LEU A 88 -5.22 24.48 -36.16
CA LEU A 88 -4.44 24.92 -37.32
C LEU A 88 -5.32 25.04 -38.56
N ALA A 89 -6.17 24.04 -38.82
CA ALA A 89 -7.12 24.07 -39.93
C ALA A 89 -8.11 25.25 -39.82
N ALA A 90 -8.57 25.57 -38.60
CA ALA A 90 -9.43 26.73 -38.37
C ALA A 90 -8.70 28.07 -38.61
N GLN A 91 -7.42 28.18 -38.22
CA GLN A 91 -6.61 29.37 -38.51
C GLN A 91 -6.35 29.53 -40.01
N GLU A 92 -6.06 28.44 -40.71
CA GLU A 92 -5.87 28.43 -42.16
C GLU A 92 -7.16 28.80 -42.90
N ALA A 93 -8.30 28.25 -42.48
CA ALA A 93 -9.61 28.63 -42.99
C ALA A 93 -9.92 30.12 -42.79
N ALA A 94 -9.63 30.68 -41.61
CA ALA A 94 -9.82 32.10 -41.33
C ALA A 94 -8.91 33.01 -42.19
N LEU A 95 -7.69 32.58 -42.49
CA LEU A 95 -6.78 33.28 -43.41
C LEU A 95 -7.27 33.23 -44.85
N LEU A 96 -7.76 32.07 -45.30
CA LEU A 96 -8.38 31.89 -46.61
C LEU A 96 -9.65 32.73 -46.76
N GLU A 97 -10.51 32.79 -45.74
CA GLU A 97 -11.69 33.64 -45.73
C GLU A 97 -11.32 35.13 -45.83
N LYS A 98 -10.29 35.59 -45.11
CA LYS A 98 -9.81 36.97 -45.25
C LYS A 98 -9.27 37.26 -46.65
N LYS A 99 -8.49 36.35 -47.23
CA LYS A 99 -7.97 36.50 -48.61
C LYS A 99 -9.11 36.49 -49.64
N GLN A 100 -10.09 35.61 -49.48
CA GLN A 100 -11.28 35.59 -50.33
C GLN A 100 -12.09 36.87 -50.18
N GLN A 101 -12.27 37.41 -48.97
CA GLN A 101 -12.95 38.69 -48.76
C GLN A 101 -12.20 39.86 -49.43
N ASP A 102 -10.86 39.90 -49.33
CA ASP A 102 -10.04 40.92 -49.98
C ASP A 102 -10.08 40.77 -51.52
N GLU A 103 -10.08 39.54 -52.05
CA GLU A 103 -10.26 39.28 -53.48
C GLU A 103 -11.69 39.57 -53.97
N LEU A 104 -12.71 39.33 -53.14
CA LEU A 104 -14.09 39.68 -53.49
C LEU A 104 -14.35 41.18 -53.48
N GLN A 105 -13.68 41.92 -52.61
CA GLN A 105 -13.69 43.39 -52.66
C GLN A 105 -13.02 43.91 -53.94
N ARG A 106 -12.12 43.12 -54.57
CA ARG A 106 -11.48 43.46 -55.85
C ARG A 106 -12.26 42.99 -57.07
N VAL A 107 -13.09 41.94 -56.97
CA VAL A 107 -13.84 41.37 -58.09
C VAL A 107 -15.33 41.69 -57.94
N GLY A 108 -15.77 42.76 -58.60
CA GLY A 108 -17.13 43.26 -58.54
C GLY A 108 -18.22 42.28 -59.01
N ALA A 109 -19.43 42.51 -58.47
CA ALA A 109 -20.79 42.11 -58.85
C ALA A 109 -21.13 40.63 -59.15
N ALA A 110 -20.24 39.79 -59.69
CA ALA A 110 -20.57 38.41 -60.05
C ALA A 110 -20.26 37.37 -58.94
N GLY A 111 -19.42 37.73 -57.95
CA GLY A 111 -19.10 36.87 -56.80
C GLY A 111 -20.09 36.96 -55.64
N PHE A 112 -20.94 38.00 -55.63
CA PHE A 112 -21.84 38.32 -54.53
C PHE A 112 -22.90 37.22 -54.29
N ASP A 113 -23.45 36.64 -55.35
CA ASP A 113 -24.47 35.59 -55.23
C ASP A 113 -23.91 34.26 -54.69
N LYS A 114 -22.69 33.91 -55.09
CA LYS A 114 -21.99 32.72 -54.54
C LYS A 114 -21.63 32.91 -53.08
N LEU A 115 -21.17 34.10 -52.69
CA LEU A 115 -20.88 34.38 -51.27
C LEU A 115 -22.13 34.51 -50.41
N LEU A 116 -23.25 35.00 -50.96
CA LEU A 116 -24.51 34.97 -50.22
C LEU A 116 -24.94 33.52 -49.92
N ALA A 117 -24.81 32.63 -50.92
CA ALA A 117 -25.14 31.21 -50.76
C ALA A 117 -24.19 30.51 -49.77
N GLU A 118 -22.90 30.81 -49.83
CA GLU A 118 -21.88 30.25 -48.93
C GLU A 118 -22.03 30.79 -47.50
N SER A 119 -22.34 32.08 -47.35
CA SER A 119 -22.66 32.71 -46.06
C SER A 119 -23.93 32.14 -45.44
N ALA A 120 -24.98 31.87 -46.24
CA ALA A 120 -26.19 31.20 -45.76
C ALA A 120 -25.91 29.77 -45.30
N ARG A 121 -25.08 29.02 -46.04
CA ARG A 121 -24.67 27.66 -45.68
C ARG A 121 -23.84 27.63 -44.39
N LEU A 122 -22.90 28.57 -44.23
CA LEU A 122 -22.09 28.72 -43.02
C LEU A 122 -22.93 29.10 -41.81
N ARG A 123 -23.93 30.00 -41.97
CA ARG A 123 -24.88 30.32 -40.89
C ARG A 123 -25.68 29.10 -40.44
N ASN A 124 -26.18 28.29 -41.38
CA ASN A 124 -26.91 27.07 -41.05
C ASN A 124 -26.01 26.07 -40.29
N ARG A 125 -24.74 25.97 -40.68
CA ARG A 125 -23.76 25.12 -40.01
C ARG A 125 -23.41 25.63 -38.62
N LEU A 126 -23.34 26.96 -38.44
CA LEU A 126 -23.16 27.59 -37.13
C LEU A 126 -24.33 27.25 -36.21
N THR A 127 -25.57 27.34 -36.72
CA THR A 127 -26.77 27.01 -35.93
C THR A 127 -26.84 25.53 -35.56
N GLU A 128 -26.39 24.61 -36.43
CA GLU A 128 -26.27 23.19 -36.08
C GLU A 128 -25.22 22.96 -34.99
N ILE A 129 -24.05 23.60 -35.10
CA ILE A 129 -22.97 23.50 -34.10
C ILE A 129 -23.40 24.10 -32.76
N GLU A 130 -24.08 25.25 -32.76
CA GLU A 130 -24.65 25.87 -31.56
C GLU A 130 -25.72 24.99 -30.91
N ALA A 131 -26.50 24.25 -31.70
CA ALA A 131 -27.51 23.31 -31.19
C ALA A 131 -26.90 22.04 -30.59
N ASP A 132 -25.69 21.64 -31.03
CA ASP A 132 -24.98 20.48 -30.50
C ASP A 132 -24.10 20.81 -29.28
N LEU A 133 -23.69 22.08 -29.12
CA LEU A 133 -22.97 22.59 -27.95
C LEU A 133 -23.58 22.20 -26.60
N PRO A 134 -24.89 22.39 -26.34
CA PRO A 134 -25.51 22.01 -25.07
C PRO A 134 -25.58 20.50 -24.86
N LYS A 135 -25.62 19.69 -25.93
CA LYS A 135 -25.59 18.22 -25.82
C LYS A 135 -24.21 17.76 -25.40
N LEU A 136 -23.16 18.26 -26.05
CA LEU A 136 -21.77 17.94 -25.68
C LEU A 136 -21.44 18.41 -24.27
N GLN A 137 -21.91 19.60 -23.85
CA GLN A 137 -21.72 20.08 -22.48
C GLN A 137 -22.35 19.15 -21.45
N LYS A 138 -23.57 18.63 -21.69
CA LYS A 138 -24.19 17.63 -20.81
C LYS A 138 -23.40 16.33 -20.75
N THR A 139 -22.88 15.85 -21.89
CA THR A 139 -22.06 14.63 -21.93
C THR A 139 -20.76 14.82 -21.16
N VAL A 140 -20.14 16.00 -21.24
CA VAL A 140 -18.95 16.35 -20.45
C VAL A 140 -19.28 16.37 -18.96
N GLU A 141 -20.36 17.00 -18.52
CA GLU A 141 -20.77 16.98 -17.10
C GLU A 141 -21.05 15.57 -16.57
N GLU A 142 -21.70 14.71 -17.37
CA GLU A 142 -21.96 13.31 -17.01
C GLU A 142 -20.66 12.50 -16.91
N LEU A 143 -19.75 12.66 -17.87
CA LEU A 143 -18.44 12.01 -17.86
C LEU A 143 -17.57 12.51 -16.71
N GLU A 144 -17.60 13.81 -16.38
CA GLU A 144 -16.89 14.38 -15.23
C GLU A 144 -17.43 13.84 -13.91
N LYS A 145 -18.75 13.71 -13.75
CA LYS A 145 -19.36 13.07 -12.58
C LYS A 145 -18.95 11.61 -12.44
N GLU A 146 -18.89 10.87 -13.54
CA GLU A 146 -18.45 9.47 -13.55
C GLU A 146 -16.95 9.36 -13.23
N ILE A 147 -16.12 10.27 -13.77
CA ILE A 147 -14.70 10.38 -13.42
C ILE A 147 -14.53 10.71 -11.94
N GLN A 148 -15.31 11.63 -11.36
CA GLN A 148 -15.24 11.95 -9.94
C GLN A 148 -15.67 10.78 -9.07
N ARG A 149 -16.75 10.08 -9.45
CA ARG A 149 -17.23 8.88 -8.76
C ARG A 149 -16.19 7.75 -8.76
N ARG A 150 -15.43 7.61 -9.86
CA ARG A 150 -14.37 6.60 -9.99
C ARG A 150 -13.03 7.03 -9.38
N LYS A 151 -12.68 8.33 -9.42
CA LYS A 151 -11.50 8.91 -8.76
C LYS A 151 -11.62 8.92 -7.25
N ALA A 152 -12.84 8.97 -6.70
CA ALA A 152 -13.07 8.84 -5.27
C ALA A 152 -12.60 7.48 -4.71
N GLY A 153 -12.42 6.46 -5.56
CA GLY A 153 -12.10 5.10 -5.13
C GLY A 153 -13.15 4.55 -4.15
N PRO A 154 -13.03 3.29 -3.71
CA PRO A 154 -13.62 2.92 -2.44
C PRO A 154 -12.98 3.80 -1.35
N GLU A 155 -13.80 4.36 -0.44
CA GLU A 155 -13.29 5.16 0.70
C GLU A 155 -12.05 4.48 1.28
N GLU A 156 -10.93 5.20 1.34
CA GLU A 156 -9.67 4.68 1.88
C GLU A 156 -9.96 3.99 3.21
N ALA A 157 -9.75 2.67 3.26
CA ALA A 157 -9.99 1.89 4.45
C ALA A 157 -9.11 2.46 5.58
N VAL A 158 -9.71 3.27 6.45
CA VAL A 158 -9.06 3.82 7.63
C VAL A 158 -8.70 2.61 8.49
N VAL A 159 -7.41 2.29 8.55
CA VAL A 159 -6.92 1.21 9.41
C VAL A 159 -6.99 1.73 10.84
N GLN A 160 -8.14 1.51 11.46
CA GLN A 160 -8.35 1.85 12.86
C GLN A 160 -7.67 0.78 13.71
N ILE A 161 -6.51 1.14 14.26
CA ILE A 161 -5.83 0.30 15.23
C ILE A 161 -6.62 0.36 16.53
N ARG A 162 -7.25 -0.76 16.91
CA ARG A 162 -7.90 -0.89 18.23
C ARG A 162 -6.88 -1.42 19.25
N PRO A 163 -6.80 -0.86 20.46
CA PRO A 163 -5.96 -1.42 21.51
C PRO A 163 -6.50 -2.81 21.90
N GLY A 164 -5.67 -3.84 21.76
CA GLY A 164 -5.97 -5.19 22.21
C GLY A 164 -4.74 -5.81 22.87
N GLY A 165 -4.90 -6.34 24.09
CA GLY A 165 -3.84 -7.00 24.86
C GLY A 165 -3.54 -6.37 26.22
N SER A 166 -2.48 -6.87 26.88
CA SER A 166 -2.03 -6.52 28.24
C SER A 166 -1.38 -5.13 28.39
N GLY A 167 -1.40 -4.30 27.35
CA GLY A 167 -0.70 -3.00 27.27
C GLY A 167 -1.59 -1.78 27.51
N LEU A 168 -2.48 -1.81 28.51
CA LEU A 168 -3.39 -0.68 28.81
C LEU A 168 -2.75 0.43 29.67
N ASP A 169 -1.53 0.22 30.17
CA ASP A 169 -0.82 1.10 31.09
C ASP A 169 0.57 1.50 30.55
N ILE A 170 0.59 1.98 29.30
CA ILE A 170 1.79 2.49 28.63
C ILE A 170 1.53 3.87 28.04
N VAL A 171 2.60 4.64 27.85
CA VAL A 171 2.58 5.90 27.10
C VAL A 171 3.21 5.61 25.73
N PRO A 172 2.39 5.31 24.69
CA PRO A 172 2.90 4.87 23.40
C PRO A 172 3.34 6.07 22.53
N THR A 173 4.55 6.01 22.02
CA THR A 173 5.01 6.85 20.91
C THR A 173 4.98 6.03 19.62
N PHE A 174 4.11 6.42 18.69
CA PHE A 174 3.94 5.70 17.43
C PHE A 174 4.97 6.14 16.39
N VAL A 175 5.66 5.17 15.82
CA VAL A 175 6.66 5.37 14.77
C VAL A 175 6.34 4.43 13.62
N GLU A 176 6.03 4.99 12.45
CA GLU A 176 5.77 4.25 11.24
C GLU A 176 7.06 3.89 10.51
N CYS A 177 7.28 2.60 10.29
CA CYS A 177 8.33 2.10 9.43
C CYS A 177 7.81 2.04 7.99
N THR A 178 8.51 2.69 7.07
CA THR A 178 8.33 2.58 5.61
C THR A 178 9.57 1.93 4.98
N ALA A 179 9.54 1.66 3.66
CA ALA A 179 10.65 0.99 2.95
C ALA A 179 12.05 1.58 3.21
N GLY A 180 12.18 2.89 3.46
CA GLY A 180 13.48 3.55 3.62
C GLY A 180 13.55 4.64 4.68
N SER A 181 12.55 4.74 5.54
CA SER A 181 12.53 5.74 6.60
C SER A 181 11.60 5.33 7.75
N VAL A 182 11.84 5.91 8.91
CA VAL A 182 10.86 5.94 9.99
C VAL A 182 10.17 7.30 10.03
N VAL A 183 8.89 7.31 10.36
CA VAL A 183 8.07 8.51 10.47
C VAL A 183 7.48 8.54 11.86
N VAL A 184 7.86 9.54 12.66
CA VAL A 184 7.35 9.74 14.02
C VAL A 184 5.98 10.40 13.90
N LEU A 185 4.93 9.70 14.35
CA LEU A 185 3.54 10.13 14.22
C LEU A 185 3.06 10.91 15.46
N GLU A 186 3.84 11.91 15.87
CA GLU A 186 3.51 12.80 17.00
C GLU A 186 3.17 14.22 16.52
N GLY A 187 2.07 14.79 17.03
CA GLY A 187 1.68 16.18 16.73
C GLY A 187 0.98 16.38 15.38
N LYS A 188 1.05 17.62 14.86
CA LYS A 188 0.42 18.06 13.59
C LYS A 188 1.28 17.74 12.36
N GLU A 189 2.60 17.65 12.50
CA GLU A 189 3.52 17.38 11.40
C GLU A 189 4.41 16.17 11.73
N PRO A 190 4.36 15.11 10.92
CA PRO A 190 5.15 13.91 11.17
C PRO A 190 6.63 14.13 10.85
N LEU A 191 7.51 13.79 11.79
CA LEU A 191 8.95 13.87 11.59
C LEU A 191 9.47 12.64 10.86
N ARG A 192 10.07 12.82 9.68
CA ARG A 192 10.65 11.73 8.88
C ARG A 192 12.16 11.63 9.07
N ILE A 193 12.64 10.45 9.43
CA ILE A 193 14.06 10.12 9.63
C ILE A 193 14.42 8.98 8.67
N ARG A 194 15.49 9.12 7.89
CA ARG A 194 15.92 8.08 6.94
C ARG A 194 16.51 6.90 7.68
N THR A 195 16.37 5.69 7.14
CA THR A 195 16.90 4.47 7.77
C THR A 195 18.41 4.55 8.02
N ALA A 196 19.16 5.19 7.12
CA ALA A 196 20.61 5.39 7.26
C ALA A 196 21.00 6.29 8.45
N ASP A 197 20.10 7.19 8.86
CA ASP A 197 20.36 8.16 9.93
C ASP A 197 19.92 7.64 11.32
N LEU A 198 19.30 6.46 11.38
CA LEU A 198 18.80 5.89 12.64
C LEU A 198 19.91 5.61 13.66
N ASN A 199 21.07 5.13 13.18
CA ASN A 199 22.20 4.77 14.03
C ASN A 199 23.17 5.94 14.27
N LYS A 200 22.83 7.16 13.83
CA LYS A 200 23.69 8.33 14.01
C LYS A 200 23.62 8.77 15.47
N GLU A 201 24.76 8.74 16.16
CA GLU A 201 24.88 9.26 17.53
C GLU A 201 24.43 10.72 17.59
N GLY A 202 23.59 11.05 18.59
CA GLY A 202 22.99 12.38 18.72
C GLY A 202 22.00 12.78 17.60
N GLY A 203 21.67 11.85 16.70
CA GLY A 203 20.66 12.04 15.66
C GLY A 203 19.24 12.13 16.22
N ASP A 204 18.29 12.52 15.37
CA ASP A 204 16.90 12.77 15.81
C ASP A 204 16.20 11.51 16.33
N PHE A 205 16.62 10.33 15.86
CA PHE A 205 16.12 9.05 16.39
C PHE A 205 16.65 8.77 17.81
N HIS A 206 17.91 9.11 18.12
CA HIS A 206 18.45 8.98 19.47
C HIS A 206 17.77 9.95 20.44
N LYS A 207 17.54 11.21 20.03
CA LYS A 207 16.77 12.18 20.84
C LYS A 207 15.35 11.71 21.12
N LEU A 208 14.71 11.07 20.14
CA LEU A 208 13.40 10.43 20.33
C LEU A 208 13.49 9.31 21.38
N LEU A 209 14.50 8.45 21.28
CA LEU A 209 14.72 7.35 22.22
C LEU A 209 15.01 7.83 23.64
N ASP A 210 15.84 8.87 23.80
CA ASP A 210 16.13 9.52 25.09
C ASP A 210 14.85 10.01 25.77
N ARG A 211 13.99 10.69 25.00
CA ARG A 211 12.71 11.20 25.50
C ARG A 211 11.76 10.08 25.92
N VAL A 212 11.64 9.03 25.10
CA VAL A 212 10.75 7.91 25.42
C VAL A 212 11.27 7.12 26.61
N ALA A 213 12.57 6.86 26.68
CA ALA A 213 13.20 6.24 27.84
C ALA A 213 13.08 7.10 29.11
N GLY A 214 13.12 8.44 28.97
CA GLY A 214 12.90 9.40 30.06
C GLY A 214 11.45 9.50 30.53
N THR A 215 10.48 9.00 29.76
CA THR A 215 9.06 9.08 30.10
C THR A 215 8.63 7.88 30.95
N PRO A 216 8.00 8.07 32.13
CA PRO A 216 7.45 6.97 32.91
C PRO A 216 6.44 6.15 32.08
N LYS A 217 6.66 4.84 32.00
CA LYS A 217 5.89 3.91 31.15
C LYS A 217 5.93 4.24 29.64
N GLY A 218 6.91 5.02 29.19
CA GLY A 218 7.16 5.32 27.79
C GLY A 218 7.53 4.07 27.00
N GLN A 219 6.91 3.89 25.83
CA GLN A 219 7.21 2.78 24.93
C GLN A 219 7.05 3.23 23.47
N ILE A 220 8.03 2.87 22.63
CA ILE A 220 7.91 3.09 21.18
C ILE A 220 7.11 1.95 20.58
N ILE A 221 6.07 2.27 19.83
CA ILE A 221 5.29 1.31 19.05
C ILE A 221 5.68 1.47 17.57
N LEU A 222 6.39 0.49 17.04
CA LEU A 222 6.79 0.44 15.64
C LEU A 222 5.64 -0.11 14.80
N LEU A 223 5.05 0.75 13.98
CA LEU A 223 4.03 0.41 13.00
C LEU A 223 4.72 -0.11 11.73
N VAL A 224 4.52 -1.38 11.39
CA VAL A 224 5.28 -2.04 10.33
C VAL A 224 4.40 -2.29 9.11
N ARG A 225 4.68 -1.57 8.02
CA ARG A 225 4.07 -1.84 6.71
C ARG A 225 4.67 -3.09 6.05
N PRO A 226 3.99 -3.70 5.05
CA PRO A 226 4.46 -4.93 4.41
C PRO A 226 5.85 -4.83 3.79
N ASP A 227 6.20 -3.65 3.25
CA ASP A 227 7.47 -3.33 2.60
C ASP A 227 8.57 -2.83 3.56
N ALA A 228 8.25 -2.66 4.85
CA ALA A 228 9.09 -1.95 5.81
C ALA A 228 9.86 -2.85 6.79
N VAL A 229 9.91 -4.16 6.53
CA VAL A 229 10.54 -5.15 7.43
C VAL A 229 12.02 -4.84 7.68
N GLY A 230 12.75 -4.42 6.65
CA GLY A 230 14.16 -4.03 6.75
C GLY A 230 14.36 -2.84 7.70
N THR A 231 13.64 -1.74 7.43
CA THR A 231 13.65 -0.54 8.29
C THR A 231 13.22 -0.85 9.72
N PHE A 232 12.20 -1.70 9.90
CA PHE A 232 11.75 -2.14 11.23
C PHE A 232 12.86 -2.84 12.02
N ASN A 233 13.60 -3.77 11.40
CA ASN A 233 14.66 -4.49 12.11
C ASN A 233 15.75 -3.52 12.57
N VAL A 234 16.19 -2.60 11.70
CA VAL A 234 17.19 -1.57 12.05
C VAL A 234 16.69 -0.68 13.18
N ALA A 235 15.48 -0.13 13.05
CA ALA A 235 14.90 0.76 14.07
C ALA A 235 14.72 0.04 15.42
N ARG A 236 14.26 -1.21 15.41
CA ARG A 236 14.11 -2.05 16.60
C ARG A 236 15.45 -2.30 17.27
N ASP A 237 16.47 -2.67 16.50
CA ASP A 237 17.76 -3.06 17.04
C ASP A 237 18.45 -1.85 17.68
N VAL A 238 18.43 -0.68 17.02
CA VAL A 238 18.91 0.59 17.58
C VAL A 238 18.12 0.95 18.84
N ALA A 239 16.79 0.86 18.82
CA ALA A 239 15.97 1.23 19.97
C ALA A 239 16.19 0.31 21.18
N ARG A 240 16.37 -1.00 20.97
CA ARG A 240 16.56 -1.97 22.06
C ARG A 240 17.93 -1.86 22.73
N THR A 241 18.96 -1.47 21.97
CA THR A 241 20.32 -1.31 22.52
C THR A 241 20.54 0.09 23.10
N HIS A 242 19.68 1.05 22.79
CA HIS A 242 19.77 2.41 23.30
C HIS A 242 19.51 2.48 24.81
N PHE A 243 20.50 3.00 25.54
CA PHE A 243 20.42 3.24 26.98
C PHE A 243 20.15 4.73 27.25
N GLY A 244 18.94 5.04 27.72
CA GLY A 244 18.51 6.41 27.99
C GLY A 244 18.46 6.74 29.49
N PRO A 245 17.86 7.90 29.86
CA PRO A 245 17.89 8.44 31.22
C PRO A 245 17.31 7.52 32.31
N ASN A 246 16.28 6.73 32.00
CA ASN A 246 15.67 5.77 32.94
C ASN A 246 15.87 4.30 32.50
N GLY A 247 16.91 4.02 31.71
CA GLY A 247 17.26 2.68 31.24
C GLY A 247 16.96 2.43 29.76
N TYR A 248 16.86 1.16 29.38
CA TYR A 248 16.65 0.75 27.99
C TYR A 248 15.27 1.17 27.47
N CYS A 249 15.24 1.64 26.22
CA CYS A 249 13.98 1.97 25.57
C CYS A 249 13.15 0.71 25.30
N LYS A 250 11.89 0.71 25.74
CA LYS A 250 10.95 -0.37 25.46
C LYS A 250 10.38 -0.21 24.06
N THR A 251 10.27 -1.32 23.34
CA THR A 251 9.72 -1.35 21.96
C THR A 251 8.55 -2.31 21.87
N GLY A 252 7.50 -1.92 21.13
CA GLY A 252 6.40 -2.77 20.68
C GLY A 252 6.37 -2.83 19.16
N LYS A 253 5.71 -3.85 18.61
CA LYS A 253 5.49 -4.02 17.17
C LYS A 253 4.00 -4.10 16.90
N LEU A 254 3.54 -3.37 15.90
CA LEU A 254 2.19 -3.49 15.40
C LEU A 254 2.20 -3.56 13.86
N PRO A 255 1.74 -4.66 13.26
CA PRO A 255 1.65 -4.75 11.81
C PRO A 255 0.55 -3.85 11.26
N VAL A 256 0.84 -3.12 10.20
CA VAL A 256 -0.13 -2.32 9.43
C VAL A 256 -0.33 -3.02 8.09
N PRO A 257 -1.49 -3.65 7.85
CA PRO A 257 -1.69 -4.52 6.69
C PRO A 257 -1.77 -3.76 5.34
N THR A 258 -2.03 -2.46 5.34
CA THR A 258 -2.23 -1.66 4.13
C THR A 258 -1.26 -0.48 4.04
N GLN A 259 -1.22 0.17 2.86
CA GLN A 259 -0.45 1.39 2.60
C GLN A 259 -1.24 2.69 2.87
N GLY A 260 -2.49 2.58 3.35
CA GLY A 260 -3.35 3.73 3.63
C GLY A 260 -2.84 4.61 4.78
N LYS A 261 -3.45 5.80 4.91
CA LYS A 261 -3.16 6.75 5.99
C LYS A 261 -3.54 6.15 7.35
N ILE A 262 -2.62 6.25 8.31
CA ILE A 262 -2.81 5.73 9.66
C ILE A 262 -3.57 6.77 10.48
N ASP A 263 -4.72 6.38 11.04
CA ASP A 263 -5.42 7.18 12.04
C ASP A 263 -5.13 6.65 13.45
N LEU A 264 -4.52 7.49 14.28
CA LEU A 264 -4.18 7.21 15.68
C LEU A 264 -5.07 7.96 16.68
N ASN A 265 -6.17 8.57 16.23
CA ASN A 265 -7.07 9.35 17.09
C ASN A 265 -7.58 8.56 18.31
N VAL A 266 -7.73 7.24 18.19
CA VAL A 266 -8.14 6.35 19.29
C VAL A 266 -7.13 6.33 20.46
N PHE A 267 -5.86 6.68 20.21
CA PHE A 267 -4.79 6.69 21.22
C PHE A 267 -4.48 8.08 21.79
N ARG A 268 -5.04 9.14 21.21
CA ARG A 268 -4.90 10.52 21.71
C ARG A 268 -5.97 10.76 22.78
N ARG A 269 -5.65 10.47 24.04
CA ARG A 269 -6.44 10.89 25.20
C ARG A 269 -6.14 12.32 25.60
#